data_AF-A0A2R6F465-F1
#
_entry.id   AF-A0A2R6F465-F1
#
_cell.length_a   1.000
_cell.length_b   1.000
_cell.length_c   1.000
_cell.angle_alpha   90.00
_cell.angle_beta   90.00
_cell.angle_gamma   90.00
#
_symmetry.space_group_name_H-M   'P 1'
#
loop_
_entity.id
_entity.type
_entity.pdbx_description
1 polymer ?
#
loop_
_entity_poly.entity_id
_entity_poly.type
_entity_poly.pdbx_seq_one_letter_code
_entity_poly.pdbx_strand_id
1 'polypeptide(L)'
;MTRPTPYDHYEPHGTDPEIAPGVYRVVGTGDPVALLRVTDGEERRQATGEVIRVPRADLAAGFEPTENPDAGIDPVGSLRNLASGIVWSLRRLF
;
A
#
# COMPACT_ATOMS: atom_id res chain seq x y z
N MET A 1 17.63 -13.90 -0.42
CA MET A 1 16.31 -13.23 -0.39
C MET A 1 16.09 -12.63 0.98
N THR A 2 16.02 -11.30 1.07
CA THR A 2 15.76 -10.58 2.32
C THR A 2 14.35 -10.89 2.81
N ARG A 3 14.15 -11.01 4.14
CA ARG A 3 12.80 -11.24 4.67
C ARG A 3 12.02 -9.92 4.67
N PRO A 4 10.77 -9.88 4.15
CA PRO A 4 9.91 -8.72 4.31
C PRO A 4 9.70 -8.44 5.80
N THR A 5 9.79 -7.18 6.16
CA THR A 5 9.52 -6.63 7.48
C THR A 5 8.20 -5.86 7.46
N PRO A 6 7.48 -5.76 8.59
CA PRO A 6 6.30 -4.91 8.66
C PRO A 6 6.66 -3.48 8.25
N TYR A 7 5.77 -2.80 7.52
CA TYR A 7 5.97 -1.48 6.94
C TYR A 7 6.91 -1.39 5.73
N ASP A 8 7.49 -2.51 5.25
CA ASP A 8 8.11 -2.51 3.92
C ASP A 8 7.06 -2.22 2.85
N HIS A 9 7.48 -1.53 1.78
CA HIS A 9 6.62 -1.19 0.66
C HIS A 9 7.06 -1.94 -0.59
N TYR A 10 6.07 -2.34 -1.39
CA TYR A 10 6.23 -3.14 -2.59
C TYR A 10 5.33 -2.61 -3.70
N GLU A 11 5.82 -2.64 -4.93
CA GLU A 11 5.05 -2.34 -6.13
C GLU A 11 4.99 -3.59 -7.02
N PRO A 12 3.80 -3.97 -7.54
CA PRO A 12 3.69 -5.14 -8.40
C PRO A 12 4.46 -4.96 -9.71
N HIS A 13 5.06 -6.03 -10.20
CA HIS A 13 5.73 -6.04 -11.50
C HIS A 13 4.71 -6.02 -12.63
N GLY A 14 4.62 -4.90 -13.33
CA GLY A 14 3.78 -4.77 -14.52
C GLY A 14 2.28 -4.81 -14.21
N THR A 15 1.48 -5.20 -15.21
CA THR A 15 0.02 -5.20 -15.15
C THR A 15 -0.51 -6.63 -14.96
N ASP A 16 -0.28 -7.20 -13.77
CA ASP A 16 -1.00 -8.41 -13.38
C ASP A 16 -2.50 -8.07 -13.25
N PRO A 17 -3.40 -8.68 -14.03
CA PRO A 17 -4.83 -8.36 -13.97
C PRO A 17 -5.48 -8.73 -12.63
N GLU A 18 -4.86 -9.60 -11.83
CA GLU A 18 -5.35 -10.01 -10.52
C GLU A 18 -4.87 -9.07 -9.40
N ILE A 19 -3.88 -8.22 -9.67
CA ILE A 19 -3.27 -7.31 -8.71
C ILE A 19 -3.44 -5.88 -9.19
N ALA A 20 -4.26 -5.11 -8.48
CA ALA A 20 -4.48 -3.73 -8.85
C ALA A 20 -3.18 -2.91 -8.77
N PRO A 21 -2.94 -1.95 -9.68
CA PRO A 21 -1.72 -1.16 -9.67
C PRO A 21 -1.63 -0.28 -8.40
N GLY A 22 -0.41 -0.06 -7.92
CA GLY A 22 -0.14 0.84 -6.79
C GLY A 22 0.84 0.25 -5.79
N VAL A 23 1.09 1.01 -4.73
CA VAL A 23 2.02 0.65 -3.67
C VAL A 23 1.29 -0.16 -2.61
N TYR A 24 1.93 -1.23 -2.17
CA TYR A 24 1.47 -2.14 -1.15
C TYR A 24 2.40 -2.12 0.06
N ARG A 25 1.86 -2.07 1.27
CA ARG A 25 2.61 -2.11 2.52
C ARG A 25 2.46 -3.47 3.20
N VAL A 26 3.56 -4.03 3.68
CA VAL A 26 3.54 -5.24 4.50
C VAL A 26 2.83 -4.97 5.83
N VAL A 27 1.73 -5.70 6.05
CA VAL A 27 0.96 -5.68 7.31
C VAL A 27 1.00 -7.02 8.05
N GLY A 28 1.57 -8.06 7.43
CA GLY A 28 1.82 -9.34 8.07
C GLY A 28 2.93 -10.12 7.36
N THR A 29 3.86 -10.70 8.14
CA THR A 29 5.08 -11.37 7.64
C THR A 29 5.02 -12.90 7.70
N GLY A 30 3.82 -13.46 7.86
CA GLY A 30 3.57 -14.90 7.77
C GLY A 30 3.77 -15.45 6.36
N ASP A 31 3.34 -16.69 6.16
CA ASP A 31 3.24 -17.29 4.83
C ASP A 31 1.78 -17.77 4.65
N PRO A 32 0.98 -17.09 3.81
CA PRO A 32 1.36 -15.99 2.90
C PRO A 32 1.59 -14.64 3.60
N VAL A 33 2.40 -13.78 2.96
CA VAL A 33 2.66 -12.39 3.36
C VAL A 33 1.40 -11.56 3.09
N ALA A 34 0.98 -10.73 4.04
CA ALA A 34 -0.19 -9.86 3.89
C ALA A 34 0.25 -8.45 3.48
N LEU A 35 -0.29 -7.99 2.35
CA LEU A 35 0.05 -6.71 1.72
C LEU A 35 -1.20 -5.84 1.63
N LEU A 36 -1.15 -4.63 2.20
CA LEU A 36 -2.21 -3.63 2.14
C LEU A 36 -1.91 -2.63 1.03
N ARG A 37 -2.80 -2.47 0.05
CA ARG A 37 -2.69 -1.42 -0.96
C ARG A 37 -2.89 -0.05 -0.31
N VAL A 38 -1.95 0.87 -0.52
CA VAL A 38 -1.94 2.23 0.06
C VAL A 38 -2.08 3.34 -0.98
N THR A 39 -1.88 3.05 -2.26
CA THR A 39 -2.15 3.98 -3.38
C THR A 39 -3.05 3.35 -4.45
N ASP A 40 -3.75 4.18 -5.20
CA ASP A 40 -4.68 3.77 -6.27
C ASP A 40 -4.03 3.55 -7.65
N GLY A 41 -2.70 3.54 -7.72
CA GLY A 41 -1.93 3.43 -8.97
C GLY A 41 -1.59 4.79 -9.60
N GLU A 42 -2.24 5.87 -9.18
CA GLU A 42 -1.92 7.26 -9.56
C GLU A 42 -1.17 7.98 -8.42
N GLU A 43 -0.49 7.21 -7.55
CA GLU A 43 0.19 7.67 -6.33
C GLU A 43 -0.72 8.40 -5.33
N ARG A 44 -2.03 8.43 -5.57
CA ARG A 44 -2.97 9.10 -4.68
C ARG A 44 -3.33 8.15 -3.55
N ARG A 45 -3.14 8.60 -2.31
CA ARG A 45 -3.62 7.89 -1.13
C ARG A 45 -5.14 7.70 -1.23
N GLN A 46 -5.56 6.49 -1.50
CA GLN A 46 -6.92 6.04 -1.24
C GLN A 46 -6.90 5.03 -0.09
N ALA A 47 -7.83 5.19 0.85
CA ALA A 47 -8.16 4.14 1.80
C ALA A 47 -8.93 3.04 1.05
N THR A 48 -8.24 2.30 0.16
CA THR A 48 -8.84 1.18 -0.56
C THR A 48 -9.16 0.04 0.42
N GLY A 49 -8.35 -0.10 1.48
CA GLY A 49 -8.50 -1.18 2.47
C GLY A 49 -8.25 -2.56 1.88
N GLU A 50 -7.71 -2.62 0.66
CA GLU A 50 -7.49 -3.84 -0.08
C GLU A 50 -6.27 -4.57 0.47
N VAL A 51 -6.48 -5.78 0.99
CA VAL A 51 -5.41 -6.64 1.50
C VAL A 51 -5.31 -7.89 0.64
N ILE A 52 -4.17 -8.06 -0.01
CA ILE A 52 -3.84 -9.27 -0.77
C ILE A 52 -2.90 -10.16 0.05
N ARG A 53 -2.89 -11.45 -0.27
CA ARG A 53 -2.03 -12.45 0.34
C ARG A 53 -1.13 -13.05 -0.73
N VAL A 54 0.17 -12.88 -0.58
CA VAL A 54 1.16 -13.33 -1.55
C VAL A 54 2.02 -14.41 -0.91
N PRO A 55 2.14 -15.61 -1.51
CA PRO A 55 3.08 -16.61 -1.02
C PRO A 55 4.47 -16.01 -0.92
N ARG A 56 5.17 -16.30 0.16
CA ARG A 56 6.46 -15.68 0.41
C ARG A 56 7.49 -15.95 -0.70
N ALA A 57 7.37 -17.10 -1.37
CA ALA A 57 8.22 -17.47 -2.49
C ALA A 57 7.99 -16.60 -3.74
N ASP A 58 6.76 -16.12 -3.94
CA ASP A 58 6.35 -15.39 -5.14
C ASP A 58 6.51 -13.87 -4.98
N LEU A 59 6.67 -13.38 -3.75
CA LEU A 59 6.79 -11.95 -3.46
C LEU A 59 7.90 -11.28 -4.27
N ALA A 60 9.09 -11.88 -4.33
CA ALA A 60 10.23 -11.32 -5.08
C ALA A 60 10.12 -11.52 -6.60
N ALA A 61 9.20 -12.37 -7.06
CA ALA A 61 8.96 -12.60 -8.49
C ALA A 61 7.84 -11.71 -9.03
N GLY A 62 6.92 -11.29 -8.16
CA GLY A 62 5.76 -10.46 -8.49
C GLY A 62 5.85 -9.01 -8.01
N PHE A 63 6.80 -8.65 -7.14
CA PHE A 63 6.92 -7.30 -6.58
C PHE A 63 8.36 -6.81 -6.43
N GLU A 64 8.55 -5.51 -6.68
CA GLU A 64 9.79 -4.78 -6.40
C GLU A 64 9.65 -4.01 -5.07
N PRO A 65 10.66 -4.05 -4.17
CA PRO A 65 10.70 -3.15 -3.02
C PRO A 65 10.69 -1.69 -3.47
N THR A 66 9.86 -0.86 -2.84
CA THR A 66 9.77 0.57 -3.14
C THR A 66 9.88 1.41 -1.87
N GLU A 67 10.14 2.70 -2.04
CA GLU A 67 10.21 3.64 -0.92
C GLU A 67 8.81 3.90 -0.34
N ASN A 68 8.77 4.37 0.90
CA ASN A 68 7.51 4.78 1.50
C ASN A 68 6.97 6.00 0.73
N PRO A 69 5.74 5.94 0.17
CA PRO A 69 5.13 7.09 -0.53
C PRO A 69 4.95 8.32 0.38
N ASP A 70 5.18 8.20 1.69
CA ASP A 70 5.08 9.28 2.66
C ASP A 70 6.42 9.93 3.04
N ALA A 71 7.55 9.39 2.58
CA ALA A 71 8.88 9.87 2.94
C ALA A 71 9.34 11.08 2.11
N GLY A 72 8.64 11.40 1.01
CA GLY A 72 8.94 12.51 0.12
C GLY A 72 8.02 13.72 0.34
N ILE A 73 8.60 14.90 0.39
CA ILE A 73 7.87 16.15 0.12
C ILE A 73 7.45 16.09 -1.36
N ASP A 74 6.22 15.67 -1.66
CA ASP A 74 5.67 15.74 -3.02
C ASP A 74 5.51 17.21 -3.45
N PRO A 75 6.09 17.68 -4.58
CA PRO A 75 5.75 19.00 -5.07
C PRO A 75 4.39 19.06 -5.80
N VAL A 76 3.64 17.96 -5.98
CA VAL A 76 2.45 17.99 -6.87
C VAL A 76 1.14 17.50 -6.23
N GLY A 77 1.18 16.73 -5.13
CA GLY A 77 -0.04 16.13 -4.55
C GLY A 77 -0.75 16.91 -3.42
N SER A 78 -0.12 17.92 -2.83
CA SER A 78 -0.47 18.44 -1.49
C SER A 78 -1.84 19.12 -1.31
N LEU A 79 -2.66 19.37 -2.33
CA LEU A 79 -3.79 20.30 -2.16
C LEU A 79 -5.15 19.69 -1.77
N ARG A 80 -5.36 18.36 -1.68
CA ARG A 80 -6.75 17.83 -1.56
C ARG A 80 -7.10 16.92 -0.38
N ASN A 81 -6.15 16.48 0.45
CA ASN A 81 -6.41 15.53 1.54
C ASN A 81 -6.67 16.14 2.93
N LEU A 82 -7.14 17.40 3.02
CA LEU A 82 -7.66 17.95 4.29
C LEU A 82 -9.07 17.46 4.63
N ALA A 83 -9.84 16.95 3.66
CA ALA A 83 -11.25 16.65 3.86
C ALA A 83 -11.54 15.29 4.53
N SER A 84 -10.67 14.28 4.36
CA SER A 84 -10.96 12.90 4.76
C SER A 84 -10.80 12.65 6.27
N GLY A 85 -9.98 13.45 6.95
CA GLY A 85 -9.72 13.31 8.40
C GLY A 85 -10.91 13.65 9.30
N ILE A 86 -11.91 14.38 8.78
CA ILE A 86 -13.07 14.83 9.57
C ILE A 86 -14.11 13.72 9.73
N VAL A 87 -14.21 12.79 8.78
CA VAL A 87 -15.28 11.77 8.76
C VAL A 87 -15.08 10.71 9.86
N TRP A 88 -13.84 10.41 10.23
CA TRP A 88 -13.55 9.40 11.26
C TRP A 88 -13.75 9.90 12.70
N SER A 89 -13.72 11.22 12.93
CA SER A 89 -14.00 11.79 14.26
C SER A 89 -15.48 11.80 14.62
N LEU A 90 -16.38 11.76 13.63
CA LEU A 90 -17.83 11.83 13.85
C LEU A 90 -18.48 10.46 14.18
N ARG A 91 -17.77 9.34 14.00
CA ARG A 91 -18.26 8.00 14.33
C ARG A 91 -18.04 7.55 15.78
N ARG A 92 -17.43 8.39 16.63
CA ARG A 92 -17.19 8.08 18.06
C ARG A 92 -18.18 8.76 19.03
N LEU A 93 -19.26 9.36 18.52
CA LEU A 93 -20.21 10.13 19.32
C LEU A 93 -21.69 9.73 19.13
N PHE A 94 -21.97 8.56 18.54
CA PHE A 94 -23.32 7.98 18.52
C PHE A 94 -23.27 6.50 18.94
#